data_AF-A0A935P9Q9-F1
#
_entry.id   AF-A0A935P9Q9-F1
#
_cell.length_a   1.000
_cell.length_b   1.000
_cell.length_c   1.000
_cell.angle_alpha   90.00
_cell.angle_beta   90.00
_cell.angle_gamma   90.00
#
_symmetry.space_group_name_H-M   'P 1'
#
loop_
_entity.id
_entity.type
_entity.pdbx_description
1 polymer ?
#
loop_
_entity_poly.entity_id
_entity_poly.type
_entity_poly.pdbx_seq_one_letter_code
_entity_poly.pdbx_strand_id
1 'polypeptide(L)'
;MVRRKKQFIGFGFDPSESYHHFAVTIPENGGGPVIIEECFDWNQGEAVSSTKPPAVKIRLDRYRWDRIAEVAREQFNKRIRAAGHRSVSWSEGQPSILTPHFGKELTLLAWSTEDMDDSLLPNIISNWLGLEPEERWWLYTTVNATFTKAEIGKDRGWRKAIRIAFSENPVPEMPAERFIEEPEPIRLPQKDEEPIKTVAVPTAPRKKKRLASKKNSQINLFEE
;
A
#
# COMPACT_ATOMS: atom_id res chain seq x y z
N MET A 1 15.38 -27.63 23.38
CA MET A 1 15.00 -26.66 22.33
C MET A 1 16.14 -25.66 22.19
N VAL A 2 16.92 -25.71 21.12
CA VAL A 2 18.04 -24.77 20.91
C VAL A 2 17.44 -23.44 20.44
N ARG A 3 17.48 -22.39 21.28
CA ARG A 3 17.14 -21.04 20.83
C ARG A 3 18.20 -20.61 19.81
N ARG A 4 17.85 -20.60 18.52
CA ARG A 4 18.69 -19.96 17.50
C ARG A 4 18.83 -18.47 17.85
N LYS A 5 20.06 -17.96 17.78
CA LYS A 5 20.38 -16.57 18.12
C LYS A 5 19.80 -15.68 17.01
N LYS A 6 18.80 -14.86 17.34
CA LYS A 6 18.24 -13.88 16.40
C LYS A 6 19.35 -12.96 15.90
N GLN A 7 19.53 -12.88 14.59
CA GLN A 7 20.50 -11.98 13.96
C GLN A 7 19.70 -10.87 13.28
N PHE A 8 19.80 -9.64 13.81
CA PHE A 8 19.12 -8.49 13.25
C PHE A 8 20.03 -7.75 12.28
N ILE A 9 19.56 -7.61 11.04
CA ILE A 9 20.24 -6.92 9.95
C ILE A 9 19.40 -5.72 9.54
N GLY A 10 20.05 -4.57 9.41
CA GLY A 10 19.40 -3.32 9.00
C GLY A 10 18.17 -3.00 9.86
N PHE A 11 17.06 -2.64 9.21
CA PHE A 11 15.79 -2.30 9.84
C PHE A 11 15.02 -3.54 10.31
N GLY A 12 15.63 -4.31 11.22
CA GLY A 12 14.98 -5.38 11.96
C GLY A 12 14.85 -6.71 11.24
N PHE A 13 15.50 -6.92 10.09
CA PHE A 13 15.39 -8.17 9.33
C PHE A 13 16.11 -9.32 10.04
N ASP A 14 15.43 -10.46 10.19
CA ASP A 14 16.00 -11.70 10.75
C ASP A 14 16.00 -12.81 9.67
N PRO A 15 17.17 -13.15 9.10
CA PRO A 15 17.30 -14.22 8.11
C PRO A 15 16.84 -15.60 8.60
N SER A 16 16.76 -15.81 9.92
CA SER A 16 16.30 -17.07 10.48
C SER A 16 14.77 -17.21 10.46
N GLU A 17 14.04 -16.11 10.31
CA GLU A 17 12.57 -16.09 10.25
C GLU A 17 12.03 -16.03 8.82
N SER A 18 12.74 -15.35 7.90
CA SER A 18 12.33 -15.25 6.51
C SER A 18 13.50 -14.98 5.57
N TYR A 19 13.41 -15.47 4.34
CA TYR A 19 14.27 -15.05 3.23
C TYR A 19 13.73 -13.81 2.50
N HIS A 20 12.42 -13.54 2.63
CA HIS A 20 11.77 -12.38 2.04
C HIS A 20 12.18 -11.13 2.81
N HIS A 21 12.69 -10.14 2.08
CA HIS A 21 13.11 -8.86 2.62
C HIS A 21 12.97 -7.76 1.58
N PHE A 22 13.17 -6.51 2.00
CA PHE A 22 13.30 -5.39 1.08
C PHE A 22 14.70 -4.81 1.18
N ALA A 23 15.18 -4.26 0.08
CA ALA A 23 16.46 -3.57 -0.01
C ALA A 23 16.24 -2.15 -0.56
N VAL A 24 16.86 -1.17 0.08
CA VAL A 24 16.88 0.22 -0.37
C VAL A 24 18.30 0.58 -0.74
N THR A 25 18.52 0.92 -2.02
CA THR A 25 19.82 1.31 -2.55
C THR A 25 19.82 2.80 -2.83
N ILE A 26 20.62 3.54 -2.05
CA ILE A 26 20.83 4.97 -2.22
C ILE A 26 22.18 5.16 -2.92
N PRO A 27 22.22 5.67 -4.16
CA PRO A 27 23.48 5.83 -4.88
C PRO A 27 24.37 6.87 -4.22
N GLU A 28 25.68 6.59 -4.16
CA GLU A 28 26.67 7.55 -3.68
C GLU A 28 26.74 8.77 -4.61
N ASN A 29 27.16 9.91 -4.06
CA ASN A 29 27.44 11.14 -4.80
C ASN A 29 26.26 11.67 -5.65
N GLY A 30 25.03 11.28 -5.31
CA GLY A 30 23.82 11.71 -6.03
C GLY A 30 23.70 11.12 -7.45
N GLY A 31 24.42 10.03 -7.75
CA GLY A 31 24.55 9.46 -9.10
C GLY A 31 23.31 8.79 -9.69
N GLY A 32 22.11 8.96 -9.12
CA GLY A 32 20.89 8.36 -9.65
C GLY A 32 19.70 8.38 -8.69
N PRO A 33 18.58 7.75 -9.07
CA PRO A 33 17.42 7.60 -8.21
C PRO A 33 17.68 6.58 -7.10
N VAL A 34 16.96 6.73 -5.98
CA VAL A 34 16.90 5.72 -4.93
C VAL A 34 16.02 4.56 -5.42
N ILE A 35 16.52 3.34 -5.28
CA ILE A 35 15.83 2.12 -5.72
C ILE A 35 15.35 1.36 -4.50
N ILE A 36 14.08 0.95 -4.52
CA ILE A 36 13.53 0.02 -3.52
C ILE A 36 13.12 -1.27 -4.23
N GLU A 37 13.64 -2.39 -3.73
CA GLU A 37 13.46 -3.71 -4.30
C GLU A 37 12.84 -4.66 -3.27
N GLU A 38 11.94 -5.52 -3.75
CA GLU A 38 11.39 -6.66 -3.00
C GLU A 38 12.19 -7.91 -3.37
N CYS A 39 12.86 -8.52 -2.39
CA CYS A 39 13.77 -9.65 -2.56
C CYS A 39 13.17 -10.92 -1.97
N PHE A 40 13.25 -12.04 -2.69
CA PHE A 40 12.58 -13.30 -2.29
C PHE A 40 13.55 -14.39 -1.78
N ASP A 41 14.83 -14.07 -1.73
CA ASP A 41 15.89 -14.99 -1.34
C ASP A 41 16.93 -14.25 -0.50
N TRP A 42 17.64 -14.94 0.40
CA TRP A 42 18.68 -14.32 1.24
C TRP A 42 19.93 -15.18 1.25
N ASN A 43 20.95 -14.69 0.53
CA ASN A 43 22.18 -15.44 0.28
C ASN A 43 23.40 -14.82 0.97
N GLN A 44 23.21 -13.93 1.96
CA GLN A 44 24.30 -13.20 2.64
C GLN A 44 25.28 -12.48 1.68
N GLY A 45 24.85 -12.17 0.45
CA GLY A 45 25.71 -11.55 -0.58
C GLY A 45 26.44 -12.53 -1.50
N GLU A 46 26.22 -13.84 -1.39
CA GLU A 46 26.75 -14.81 -2.34
C GLU A 46 25.90 -14.85 -3.62
N ALA A 47 26.58 -14.82 -4.77
CA ALA A 47 25.97 -14.87 -6.11
C ALA A 47 25.48 -16.29 -6.44
N VAL A 48 24.59 -16.84 -5.63
CA VAL A 48 23.82 -18.03 -5.98
C VAL A 48 22.59 -17.54 -6.74
N SER A 49 22.32 -18.16 -7.89
CA SER A 49 21.17 -17.83 -8.74
C SER A 49 19.87 -17.92 -7.94
N SER A 50 19.33 -16.77 -7.51
CA SER A 50 18.04 -16.70 -6.82
C SER A 50 16.96 -17.35 -7.68
N THR A 51 16.11 -18.19 -7.09
CA THR A 51 15.01 -18.85 -7.84
C THR A 51 14.02 -17.82 -8.41
N LYS A 52 13.97 -16.63 -7.81
CA LYS A 52 13.17 -15.50 -8.26
C LYS A 52 13.99 -14.21 -8.13
N PRO A 53 14.20 -13.45 -9.22
CA PRO A 53 14.97 -12.22 -9.16
C PRO A 53 14.26 -11.16 -8.29
N PRO A 54 15.02 -10.23 -7.67
CA PRO A 54 14.46 -9.07 -6.99
C PRO A 54 13.51 -8.29 -7.90
N ALA A 55 12.40 -7.81 -7.33
CA ALA A 55 11.42 -7.01 -8.03
C ALA A 55 11.60 -5.53 -7.65
N VAL A 56 12.03 -4.70 -8.60
CA VAL A 56 12.07 -3.25 -8.41
C VAL A 56 10.64 -2.74 -8.25
N LYS A 57 10.35 -2.12 -7.10
CA LYS A 57 9.04 -1.54 -6.78
C LYS A 57 8.95 -0.07 -7.11
N ILE A 58 10.05 0.64 -6.93
CA ILE A 58 10.12 2.08 -7.16
C ILE A 58 11.54 2.52 -7.48
N ARG A 59 11.61 3.55 -8.33
CA ARG A 59 12.79 4.39 -8.55
C ARG A 59 12.37 5.81 -8.24
N LEU A 60 12.78 6.31 -7.09
CA LEU A 60 12.39 7.61 -6.57
C LEU A 60 13.54 8.61 -6.76
N ASP A 61 13.23 9.82 -7.19
CA ASP A 61 14.25 10.87 -7.23
C ASP A 61 14.76 11.21 -5.82
N ARG A 62 15.97 11.77 -5.77
CA ARG A 62 16.65 12.06 -4.50
C ARG A 62 15.88 13.07 -3.65
N TYR A 63 15.26 14.06 -4.28
CA TYR A 63 14.53 15.12 -3.58
C TYR A 63 13.33 14.57 -2.81
N ARG A 64 12.50 13.73 -3.45
CA ARG A 64 11.38 13.06 -2.77
C ARG A 64 11.85 12.09 -1.70
N TRP A 65 12.91 11.32 -1.98
CA TRP A 65 13.50 10.41 -1.00
C TRP A 65 13.90 11.14 0.29
N ASP A 66 14.64 12.24 0.19
CA ASP A 66 15.14 12.98 1.35
C ASP A 66 14.01 13.53 2.22
N ARG A 67 12.81 13.74 1.66
CA ARG A 67 11.62 14.20 2.40
C ARG A 67 10.92 13.09 3.18
N ILE A 68 10.95 11.84 2.69
CA ILE A 68 10.25 10.71 3.33
C ILE A 68 11.16 9.82 4.17
N ALA A 69 12.46 9.81 3.88
CA ALA A 69 13.43 8.88 4.45
C ALA A 69 13.50 8.99 5.98
N GLU A 70 13.62 10.21 6.51
CA GLU A 70 13.75 10.42 7.95
C GLU A 70 12.44 10.10 8.69
N VAL A 71 11.29 10.45 8.12
CA VAL A 71 9.99 10.12 8.69
C VAL A 71 9.81 8.61 8.80
N ALA A 72 10.11 7.87 7.72
CA ALA A 72 10.04 6.42 7.72
C ALA A 72 11.02 5.81 8.73
N ARG A 73 12.28 6.28 8.74
CA ARG A 73 13.33 5.85 9.66
C ARG A 73 12.91 6.00 11.12
N GLU A 74 12.31 7.13 11.48
CA GLU A 74 11.84 7.38 12.84
C GLU A 74 10.72 6.42 13.24
N GLN A 75 9.72 6.20 12.37
CA GLN A 75 8.63 5.27 12.64
C GLN A 75 9.11 3.82 12.76
N PHE A 76 10.06 3.41 11.93
CA PHE A 76 10.68 2.08 12.03
C PHE A 76 11.51 1.97 13.32
N ASN A 77 12.34 2.97 13.61
CA ASN A 77 13.18 2.95 14.82
C ASN A 77 12.36 3.00 16.11
N LYS A 78 11.19 3.64 16.15
CA LYS A 78 10.28 3.57 17.30
C LYS A 78 9.91 2.12 17.60
N ARG A 79 9.52 1.35 16.58
CA ARG A 79 9.15 -0.08 16.71
C ARG A 79 10.36 -0.97 16.99
N ILE A 80 11.50 -0.72 16.34
CA ILE A 80 12.77 -1.43 16.60
C ILE A 80 13.21 -1.27 18.06
N ARG A 81 13.11 -0.05 18.62
CA ARG A 81 13.42 0.20 20.04
C ARG A 81 12.42 -0.46 20.98
N ALA A 82 11.13 -0.44 20.64
CA ALA A 82 10.10 -1.14 21.42
C ALA A 82 10.34 -2.65 21.48
N ALA A 83 10.95 -3.23 20.44
CA ALA A 83 11.41 -4.63 20.41
C ALA A 83 12.76 -4.87 21.12
N GLY A 84 13.37 -3.85 21.73
CA GLY A 84 14.62 -3.96 22.48
C GLY A 84 15.90 -3.87 21.64
N HIS A 85 15.81 -3.37 20.40
CA HIS A 85 16.96 -3.26 19.49
C HIS A 85 17.45 -1.83 19.33
N ARG A 86 18.71 -1.68 18.88
CA ARG A 86 19.32 -0.37 18.61
C ARG A 86 18.74 0.23 17.34
N SER A 87 18.66 1.56 17.31
CA SER A 87 18.24 2.31 16.13
C SER A 87 19.23 2.16 14.98
N VAL A 88 18.70 2.29 13.77
CA VAL A 88 19.44 2.13 12.51
C VAL A 88 19.26 3.38 11.66
N SER A 89 20.28 3.69 10.85
CA SER A 89 20.28 4.79 9.88
C SER A 89 20.28 4.24 8.45
N TRP A 90 19.87 5.07 7.51
CA TRP A 90 20.12 4.80 6.09
C TRP A 90 21.61 4.87 5.80
N SER A 91 22.06 4.06 4.84
CA SER A 91 23.42 4.07 4.34
C SER A 91 23.42 4.38 2.85
N GLU A 92 24.30 5.29 2.42
CA GLU A 92 24.60 5.49 0.99
C GLU A 92 25.59 4.42 0.51
N GLY A 93 25.51 4.06 -0.77
CA GLY A 93 26.42 3.10 -1.41
C GLY A 93 26.22 1.63 -1.03
N GLN A 94 25.57 1.35 0.09
CA GLN A 94 25.24 -0.01 0.54
C GLN A 94 23.74 -0.19 0.70
N PRO A 95 23.15 -1.32 0.24
CA PRO A 95 21.73 -1.58 0.41
C PRO A 95 21.32 -1.63 1.88
N SER A 96 20.38 -0.77 2.27
CA SER A 96 19.74 -0.85 3.58
C SER A 96 18.68 -1.95 3.54
N ILE A 97 18.84 -2.98 4.38
CA ILE A 97 17.94 -4.14 4.44
C ILE A 97 16.79 -3.89 5.41
N LEU A 98 15.57 -4.25 5.03
CA LEU A 98 14.36 -4.08 5.83
C LEU A 98 13.59 -5.39 5.94
N THR A 99 12.88 -5.55 7.07
CA THR A 99 11.81 -6.57 7.17
C THR A 99 10.76 -6.35 6.08
N PRO A 100 10.03 -7.41 5.66
CA PRO A 100 8.93 -7.29 4.73
C PRO A 100 7.92 -6.21 5.12
N HIS A 101 7.55 -6.13 6.40
CA HIS A 101 6.57 -5.18 6.90
C HIS A 101 7.01 -3.72 6.71
N PHE A 102 8.24 -3.37 7.09
CA PHE A 102 8.76 -2.02 6.89
C PHE A 102 9.00 -1.70 5.41
N GLY A 103 9.45 -2.68 4.63
CA GLY A 103 9.60 -2.54 3.18
C GLY A 103 8.29 -2.18 2.48
N LYS A 104 7.19 -2.86 2.85
CA LYS A 104 5.84 -2.56 2.35
C LYS A 104 5.40 -1.14 2.72
N GLU A 105 5.58 -0.75 3.97
CA GLU A 105 5.20 0.58 4.46
C GLU A 105 5.98 1.70 3.77
N LEU A 106 7.30 1.52 3.59
CA LEU A 106 8.16 2.46 2.89
C LEU A 106 7.78 2.56 1.40
N THR A 107 7.52 1.41 0.77
CA THR A 107 7.12 1.36 -0.64
C THR A 107 5.79 2.09 -0.86
N LEU A 108 4.82 1.90 0.03
CA LEU A 108 3.54 2.61 0.00
C LEU A 108 3.73 4.13 0.10
N LEU A 109 4.54 4.59 1.06
CA LEU A 109 4.85 6.00 1.23
C LEU A 109 5.52 6.56 -0.04
N ALA A 110 6.50 5.84 -0.57
CA ALA A 110 7.20 6.27 -1.77
C ALA A 110 6.26 6.36 -2.99
N TRP A 111 5.39 5.37 -3.22
CA TRP A 111 4.34 5.43 -4.27
C TRP A 111 3.42 6.64 -4.13
N SER A 112 3.07 7.03 -2.90
CA SER A 112 2.20 8.19 -2.66
C SER A 112 2.83 9.53 -3.04
N THR A 113 4.16 9.61 -3.09
CA THR A 113 4.90 10.83 -3.44
C THR A 113 5.28 10.94 -4.92
N GLU A 114 5.20 9.85 -5.69
CA GLU A 114 5.63 9.83 -7.10
C GLU A 114 4.81 10.80 -7.97
N ASP A 115 5.51 11.60 -8.77
CA ASP A 115 4.94 12.52 -9.78
C ASP A 115 3.87 13.48 -9.23
N MET A 116 3.91 13.77 -7.92
CA MET A 116 3.02 14.72 -7.25
C MET A 116 3.68 16.08 -7.03
N ASP A 117 2.85 17.13 -6.89
CA ASP A 117 3.28 18.47 -6.53
C ASP A 117 3.91 18.48 -5.12
N ASP A 118 5.02 19.19 -5.00
CA ASP A 118 5.84 19.23 -3.78
C ASP A 118 5.10 19.89 -2.62
N SER A 119 4.14 20.77 -2.92
CA SER A 119 3.29 21.43 -1.91
C SER A 119 2.43 20.43 -1.12
N LEU A 120 2.16 19.24 -1.69
CA LEU A 120 1.33 18.20 -1.09
C LEU A 120 2.11 17.17 -0.26
N LEU A 121 3.45 17.18 -0.33
CA LEU A 121 4.30 16.24 0.42
C LEU A 121 4.03 16.24 1.94
N PRO A 122 3.89 17.41 2.62
CA PRO A 122 3.56 17.43 4.05
C PRO A 122 2.21 16.76 4.36
N ASN A 123 1.22 16.92 3.48
CA ASN A 123 -0.09 16.28 3.65
C ASN A 123 0.01 14.76 3.49
N ILE A 124 0.70 14.30 2.45
CA ILE A 124 0.96 12.88 2.19
C ILE A 124 1.64 12.21 3.39
N ILE A 125 2.69 12.84 3.91
CA ILE A 125 3.42 12.35 5.08
C ILE A 125 2.50 12.24 6.30
N SER A 126 1.70 13.27 6.56
CA SER A 126 0.79 13.31 7.70
C SER A 126 -0.31 12.25 7.60
N ASN A 127 -0.92 12.08 6.43
CA ASN A 127 -1.92 11.03 6.19
C ASN A 127 -1.31 9.63 6.36
N TRP A 128 -0.11 9.38 5.81
CA TRP A 128 0.56 8.09 6.01
C TRP A 128 0.89 7.83 7.49
N LEU A 129 1.30 8.86 8.23
CA LEU A 129 1.56 8.77 9.68
C LEU A 129 0.29 8.46 10.49
N GLY A 130 -0.88 8.96 10.04
CA GLY A 130 -2.17 8.73 10.70
C GLY A 130 -2.75 7.32 10.51
N LEU A 131 -2.22 6.54 9.57
CA LEU A 131 -2.59 5.15 9.35
C LEU A 131 -1.89 4.21 10.33
N GLU A 132 -2.61 3.19 10.81
CA GLU A 132 -2.03 2.07 11.54
C GLU A 132 -1.13 1.22 10.60
N PRO A 133 -0.12 0.50 11.14
CA PRO A 133 0.73 -0.38 10.33
C PRO A 133 -0.05 -1.39 9.48
N GLU A 134 -1.14 -1.96 10.02
CA GLU A 134 -1.98 -2.94 9.34
C GLU A 134 -2.70 -2.33 8.14
N GLU A 135 -3.21 -1.10 8.27
CA GLU A 135 -3.86 -0.35 7.19
C GLU A 135 -2.85 -0.08 6.07
N ARG A 136 -1.61 0.28 6.42
CA ARG A 136 -0.53 0.46 5.44
C ARG A 136 -0.21 -0.85 4.72
N TRP A 137 -0.13 -1.98 5.41
CA TRP A 137 0.14 -3.27 4.76
C TRP A 137 -1.01 -3.73 3.87
N TRP A 138 -2.24 -3.45 4.29
CA TRP A 138 -3.43 -3.74 3.49
C TRP A 138 -3.43 -2.91 2.20
N LEU A 139 -3.22 -1.58 2.29
CA LEU A 139 -3.12 -0.70 1.13
C LEU A 139 -1.97 -1.11 0.20
N TYR A 140 -0.79 -1.43 0.75
CA TYR A 140 0.33 -1.96 -0.05
C TYR A 140 -0.11 -3.20 -0.83
N THR A 141 -0.75 -4.17 -0.17
CA THR A 141 -1.12 -5.45 -0.79
C THR A 141 -2.12 -5.23 -1.93
N THR A 142 -3.10 -4.35 -1.73
CA THR A 142 -4.07 -3.98 -2.75
C THR A 142 -3.41 -3.32 -3.96
N VAL A 143 -2.51 -2.35 -3.74
CA VAL A 143 -1.79 -1.67 -4.84
C VAL A 143 -0.85 -2.64 -5.55
N ASN A 144 -0.06 -3.41 -4.81
CA ASN A 144 0.94 -4.36 -5.33
C ASN A 144 0.31 -5.52 -6.12
N ALA A 145 -0.91 -5.94 -5.77
CA ALA A 145 -1.63 -6.96 -6.53
C ALA A 145 -2.03 -6.49 -7.93
N THR A 146 -2.15 -5.17 -8.14
CA THR A 146 -2.61 -4.60 -9.43
C THR A 146 -1.50 -4.30 -10.42
N PHE A 147 -0.24 -4.22 -9.98
CA PHE A 147 0.90 -3.94 -10.84
C PHE A 147 2.12 -4.77 -10.45
N THR A 148 2.75 -5.40 -11.44
CA THR A 148 3.90 -6.31 -11.20
C THR A 148 5.27 -5.65 -11.44
N LYS A 149 5.33 -4.46 -12.03
CA LYS A 149 6.58 -3.74 -12.36
C LYS A 149 6.53 -2.26 -11.96
N ALA A 150 7.67 -1.66 -11.63
CA ALA A 150 7.77 -0.27 -11.19
C ALA A 150 7.27 0.76 -12.23
N GLU A 151 7.40 0.45 -13.53
CA GLU A 151 7.08 1.34 -14.64
C GLU A 151 5.61 1.22 -15.07
N ILE A 152 4.97 0.09 -14.76
CA ILE A 152 3.61 -0.20 -15.19
C ILE A 152 2.65 0.32 -14.11
N GLY A 153 1.78 1.25 -14.48
CA GLY A 153 0.68 1.69 -13.62
C GLY A 153 0.92 2.97 -12.83
N LYS A 154 2.02 3.70 -13.07
CA LYS A 154 2.27 5.01 -12.41
C LYS A 154 1.02 5.89 -12.43
N ASP A 155 0.37 6.05 -13.59
CA ASP A 155 -0.74 7.02 -13.76
C ASP A 155 -2.15 6.42 -13.83
N ARG A 156 -2.35 5.16 -13.41
CA ARG A 156 -3.65 4.49 -13.51
C ARG A 156 -3.96 3.62 -12.28
N GLY A 157 -5.25 3.38 -12.06
CA GLY A 157 -5.74 2.46 -11.03
C GLY A 157 -5.33 2.85 -9.61
N TRP A 158 -5.03 1.83 -8.79
CA TRP A 158 -4.75 1.99 -7.37
C TRP A 158 -3.53 2.86 -7.05
N ARG A 159 -2.50 2.88 -7.91
CA ARG A 159 -1.33 3.74 -7.71
C ARG A 159 -1.66 5.21 -7.90
N LYS A 160 -2.57 5.55 -8.81
CA LYS A 160 -3.12 6.91 -8.88
C LYS A 160 -4.03 7.22 -7.70
N ALA A 161 -4.87 6.26 -7.31
CA ALA A 161 -5.82 6.44 -6.21
C ALA A 161 -5.11 6.70 -4.87
N ILE A 162 -4.02 5.98 -4.56
CA ILE A 162 -3.29 6.17 -3.30
C ILE A 162 -2.69 7.57 -3.19
N ARG A 163 -2.20 8.12 -4.32
CA ARG A 163 -1.63 9.46 -4.34
C ARG A 163 -2.69 10.50 -4.00
N ILE A 164 -3.84 10.44 -4.69
CA ILE A 164 -5.00 11.31 -4.43
C ILE A 164 -5.48 11.16 -2.98
N ALA A 165 -5.66 9.92 -2.53
CA ALA A 165 -6.14 9.63 -1.17
C ALA A 165 -5.22 10.22 -0.10
N PHE A 166 -3.91 10.26 -0.32
CA PHE A 166 -2.96 10.79 0.66
C PHE A 166 -2.72 12.29 0.49
N SER A 167 -2.90 12.85 -0.70
CA SER A 167 -2.64 14.26 -0.99
C SER A 167 -3.84 15.18 -0.80
N GLU A 168 -5.06 14.68 -1.02
CA GLU A 168 -6.30 15.47 -0.96
C GLU A 168 -7.11 15.23 0.31
N ASN A 169 -6.79 14.19 1.08
CA ASN A 169 -7.46 13.98 2.36
C ASN A 169 -7.01 15.07 3.35
N PRO A 170 -7.94 15.87 3.89
CA PRO A 170 -7.58 16.85 4.91
C PRO A 170 -7.02 16.10 6.11
N VAL A 171 -5.85 16.52 6.62
CA VAL A 171 -5.39 16.07 7.93
C VAL A 171 -6.24 16.82 8.95
N PRO A 172 -7.18 16.19 9.67
CA PRO A 172 -7.75 16.84 10.84
C PRO A 172 -6.57 17.14 11.78
N GLU A 173 -6.49 18.36 12.32
CA GLU A 173 -5.71 18.60 13.54
C GLU A 173 -6.24 17.61 14.57
N MET A 174 -5.55 16.48 14.79
CA MET A 174 -6.07 15.35 15.56
C MET A 174 -6.68 15.81 16.88
N PRO A 175 -8.02 15.80 17.07
CA PRO A 175 -8.56 15.52 18.38
C PRO A 175 -8.25 14.03 18.61
N ALA A 176 -7.89 13.65 19.83
CA ALA A 176 -7.55 12.27 20.19
C ALA A 176 -8.71 11.25 20.02
N GLU A 177 -9.82 11.66 19.42
CA GLU A 177 -11.03 10.91 19.19
C GLU A 177 -11.17 10.73 17.67
N ARG A 178 -10.61 9.62 17.16
CA ARG A 178 -11.05 9.07 15.87
C ARG A 178 -12.57 8.97 15.94
N PHE A 179 -13.27 9.62 15.01
CA PHE A 179 -14.71 9.47 14.79
C PHE A 179 -15.03 8.00 14.47
N ILE A 180 -15.17 7.20 15.51
CA ILE A 180 -16.09 6.08 15.53
C ILE A 180 -17.37 6.71 16.06
N GLU A 181 -18.14 7.38 15.21
CA GLU A 181 -19.58 7.38 15.47
C GLU A 181 -19.97 5.91 15.38
N GLU A 182 -20.12 5.26 16.54
CA GLU A 182 -20.66 3.92 16.59
C GLU A 182 -21.98 3.98 15.82
N PRO A 183 -22.10 3.25 14.69
CA PRO A 183 -23.36 3.24 13.97
C PRO A 183 -24.43 2.81 14.96
N GLU A 184 -25.53 3.56 15.03
CA GLU A 184 -26.60 3.23 15.97
C GLU A 184 -26.92 1.73 15.85
N PRO A 185 -26.99 1.00 16.98
CA PRO A 185 -27.20 -0.42 16.95
C PRO A 185 -28.48 -0.70 16.16
N ILE A 186 -28.33 -1.44 15.06
CA ILE A 186 -29.45 -1.87 14.23
C ILE A 186 -30.41 -2.59 15.16
N ARG A 187 -31.58 -2.00 15.43
CA ARG A 187 -32.62 -2.65 16.22
C ARG A 187 -33.10 -3.87 15.44
N LEU A 188 -32.68 -5.05 15.90
CA LEU A 188 -33.21 -6.30 15.38
C LEU A 188 -34.70 -6.36 15.73
N PRO A 189 -35.56 -6.80 14.79
CA PRO A 189 -36.99 -6.94 15.07
C PRO A 189 -37.19 -7.87 16.27
N GLN A 190 -37.90 -7.40 17.29
CA GLN A 190 -38.22 -8.24 18.44
C GLN A 190 -39.38 -9.17 18.06
N LYS A 191 -39.36 -10.41 18.59
CA LYS A 191 -40.35 -11.46 18.26
C LYS A 191 -41.81 -11.05 18.55
N ASP A 192 -42.00 -10.03 19.39
CA ASP A 192 -43.30 -9.53 19.83
C ASP A 192 -43.69 -8.17 19.18
N GLU A 193 -42.91 -7.66 18.23
CA GLU A 193 -43.31 -6.51 17.43
C GLU A 193 -44.36 -6.94 16.40
N GLU A 194 -45.58 -6.41 16.51
CA GLU A 194 -46.57 -6.57 15.46
C GLU A 194 -46.02 -6.02 14.14
N PRO A 195 -46.26 -6.71 13.01
CA PRO A 195 -45.69 -6.32 11.74
C PRO A 195 -46.09 -4.87 11.43
N ILE A 196 -45.07 -4.03 11.22
CA ILE A 196 -45.20 -2.67 10.71
C ILE A 196 -46.15 -2.73 9.51
N LYS A 197 -47.30 -2.05 9.61
CA LYS A 197 -48.20 -1.84 8.48
C LYS A 197 -47.34 -1.35 7.33
N THR A 198 -47.27 -2.17 6.28
CA THR A 198 -46.51 -1.92 5.05
C THR A 198 -46.70 -0.47 4.61
N VAL A 199 -45.68 0.35 4.83
CA VAL A 199 -45.58 1.64 4.16
C VAL A 199 -45.51 1.31 2.67
N ALA A 200 -46.48 1.82 1.92
CA ALA A 200 -46.67 1.54 0.52
C ALA A 200 -45.34 1.71 -0.25
N VAL A 201 -44.91 0.64 -0.92
CA VAL A 201 -43.80 0.68 -1.87
C VAL A 201 -44.14 1.74 -2.93
N PRO A 202 -43.30 2.76 -3.17
CA PRO A 202 -43.50 3.62 -4.32
C PRO A 202 -43.40 2.77 -5.58
N THR A 203 -44.49 2.71 -6.34
CA THR A 203 -44.59 1.97 -7.59
C THR A 203 -43.49 2.42 -8.56
N ALA A 204 -42.63 1.48 -8.97
CA ALA A 204 -41.64 1.70 -10.02
C ALA A 204 -42.33 2.23 -11.31
N PRO A 205 -41.69 3.17 -12.04
CA PRO A 205 -42.27 3.70 -13.27
C PRO A 205 -42.39 2.57 -14.32
N ARG A 206 -43.62 2.39 -14.83
CA ARG A 206 -43.97 1.39 -15.85
C ARG A 206 -43.10 1.59 -17.10
N LYS A 207 -42.22 0.62 -17.41
CA LYS A 207 -41.65 0.46 -18.76
C LYS A 207 -42.80 0.24 -19.75
N LYS A 208 -43.04 1.20 -20.66
CA LYS A 208 -43.93 1.00 -21.81
C LYS A 208 -43.38 -0.15 -22.66
N LYS A 209 -44.09 -1.28 -22.70
CA LYS A 209 -43.89 -2.34 -23.69
C LYS A 209 -44.14 -1.76 -25.09
N ARG A 210 -43.09 -1.64 -25.91
CA ARG A 210 -43.26 -1.59 -27.37
C ARG A 210 -43.60 -3.01 -27.82
N LEU A 211 -44.78 -3.16 -28.45
CA LEU A 211 -45.19 -4.40 -29.11
C LEU A 211 -44.20 -4.74 -30.23
N ALA A 212 -43.78 -6.00 -30.27
CA ALA A 212 -42.93 -6.55 -31.31
C ALA A 212 -43.68 -6.61 -32.65
N SER A 213 -43.06 -6.08 -33.70
CA SER A 213 -43.34 -6.49 -35.07
C SER A 213 -42.14 -7.29 -35.56
N LYS A 214 -42.42 -8.56 -35.90
CA LYS A 214 -41.48 -9.57 -36.37
C LYS A 214 -41.21 -9.29 -37.86
N LYS A 215 -39.96 -9.13 -38.27
CA LYS A 215 -39.52 -9.58 -39.59
C LYS A 215 -38.07 -10.05 -39.56
N ASN A 216 -37.92 -11.22 -40.16
CA ASN A 216 -36.79 -12.12 -40.17
C ASN A 216 -35.90 -11.77 -41.38
N SER A 217 -34.58 -11.75 -41.21
CA SER A 217 -33.62 -12.11 -42.27
C SER A 217 -32.23 -12.25 -41.64
N GLN A 218 -31.81 -13.50 -41.51
CA GLN A 218 -30.42 -13.89 -41.30
C GLN A 218 -29.57 -13.37 -42.46
N ILE A 219 -28.44 -12.74 -42.16
CA ILE A 219 -27.33 -12.59 -43.10
C ILE A 219 -26.08 -13.07 -42.34
N ASN A 220 -25.51 -14.16 -42.82
CA ASN A 220 -24.25 -14.73 -42.39
C ASN A 220 -23.11 -13.76 -42.72
N LEU A 221 -22.14 -13.61 -41.79
CA LEU A 221 -20.90 -12.88 -42.05
C LEU A 221 -19.70 -13.70 -41.57
N PHE A 222 -19.49 -14.82 -42.26
CA PHE A 222 -18.20 -15.50 -42.40
C PHE A 222 -18.16 -16.00 -43.85
N GLU A 223 -17.58 -15.19 -44.73
CA GLU A 223 -16.92 -15.58 -46.00
C GLU A 223 -16.38 -14.29 -46.66
N GLU A 224 -15.13 -13.96 -46.32
CA GLU A 224 -13.96 -13.80 -47.20
C GLU A 224 -12.76 -13.26 -46.39
#